data_AF-A0A812WT66-F1
#
_entry.id   AF-A0A812WT66-F1
#
_cell.length_a   1.000
_cell.length_b   1.000
_cell.length_c   1.000
_cell.angle_alpha   90.00
_cell.angle_beta   90.00
_cell.angle_gamma   90.00
#
_symmetry.space_group_name_H-M   'P 1'
#
loop_
_entity.id
_entity.type
_entity.pdbx_description
1 polymer ?
#
loop_
_entity_poly.entity_id
_entity_poly.type
_entity_poly.pdbx_seq_one_letter_code
_entity_poly.pdbx_strand_id
1 'polypeptide(L)'
;ALNVPPWELRLTADGSFLDPVGDAESTLEALGLKEDSEVMVLRSSPRVLTNPGVSAYSAEYCCTVLQVRQAGWKTIEIDFSVRGDGSLGRLQRPSFSKLSWKGSKRILTRKGTVKLTVDNAEDGGPSHKQGTLTFEDVPTCGQVAFEYGESGYDKLILDLFGEG
;
A
#
# COMPACT_ATOMS: atom_id res chain seq x y z
N ALA A 1 -17.57 -21.59 3.42
CA ALA A 1 -16.73 -20.40 3.17
C ALA A 1 -15.38 -20.61 3.86
N LEU A 2 -14.27 -20.34 3.17
CA LEU A 2 -12.95 -20.31 3.80
C LEU A 2 -12.87 -19.06 4.69
N ASN A 3 -12.74 -19.23 6.00
CA ASN A 3 -12.61 -18.12 6.95
C ASN A 3 -11.16 -17.61 6.97
N VAL A 4 -10.66 -17.21 5.81
CA VAL A 4 -9.26 -16.82 5.60
C VAL A 4 -9.26 -15.51 4.83
N PRO A 5 -8.46 -14.50 5.23
CA PRO A 5 -8.41 -13.24 4.51
C PRO A 5 -7.96 -13.42 3.04
N PRO A 6 -8.49 -12.64 2.08
CA PRO A 6 -8.21 -12.85 0.66
C PRO A 6 -6.72 -12.82 0.27
N TRP A 7 -5.88 -12.10 1.02
CA TRP A 7 -4.43 -12.00 0.76
C TRP A 7 -3.61 -13.18 1.31
N GLU A 8 -4.22 -14.04 2.13
CA GLU A 8 -3.62 -15.30 2.58
C GLU A 8 -3.89 -16.43 1.58
N LEU A 9 -4.64 -16.19 0.50
CA LEU A 9 -4.93 -17.18 -0.52
C LEU A 9 -4.38 -16.73 -1.86
N ARG A 10 -3.73 -17.66 -2.57
CA ARG A 10 -3.40 -17.53 -3.98
C ARG A 10 -4.08 -18.65 -4.74
N LEU A 11 -4.62 -18.32 -5.90
CA LEU A 11 -5.17 -19.30 -6.81
C LEU A 11 -4.14 -19.57 -7.89
N THR A 12 -3.92 -20.83 -8.21
CA THR A 12 -3.11 -21.24 -9.36
C THR A 12 -3.89 -22.24 -10.20
N ALA A 13 -3.74 -22.15 -11.51
CA ALA A 13 -4.20 -23.17 -12.44
C ALA A 13 -3.12 -23.38 -13.50
N ASP A 14 -2.88 -24.64 -13.86
CA ASP A 14 -1.91 -25.04 -14.90
C ASP A 14 -0.51 -24.40 -14.69
N GLY A 15 -0.09 -24.28 -13.43
CA GLY A 15 1.20 -23.70 -13.03
C GLY A 15 1.28 -22.16 -13.06
N SER A 16 0.20 -21.47 -13.39
CA SER A 16 0.12 -20.00 -13.41
C SER A 16 -0.70 -19.45 -12.24
N PHE A 17 -0.28 -18.32 -11.67
CA PHE A 17 -1.10 -17.60 -10.70
C PHE A 17 -2.27 -16.93 -11.41
N LEU A 18 -3.47 -17.15 -10.89
CA LEU A 18 -4.64 -16.37 -11.28
C LEU A 18 -4.56 -15.01 -10.58
N ASP A 19 -5.34 -14.05 -11.05
CA ASP A 19 -5.49 -12.73 -10.43
C ASP A 19 -6.93 -12.27 -10.69
N PRO A 20 -7.91 -12.63 -9.83
CA PRO A 20 -9.26 -12.13 -9.88
C PRO A 20 -9.17 -10.63 -9.62
N VAL A 21 -9.19 -9.89 -10.70
CA VAL A 21 -9.20 -8.43 -10.68
C VAL A 21 -10.45 -8.00 -9.91
N GLY A 22 -10.26 -7.09 -8.95
CA GLY A 22 -11.34 -6.56 -8.13
C GLY A 22 -12.45 -5.90 -8.96
N ASP A 23 -13.68 -6.14 -8.51
CA ASP A 23 -14.94 -5.44 -8.78
C ASP A 23 -15.78 -5.79 -10.01
N ALA A 24 -15.38 -6.75 -10.86
CA ALA A 24 -16.31 -7.34 -11.83
C ALA A 24 -16.17 -8.85 -11.78
N GLU A 25 -17.29 -9.57 -11.80
CA GLU A 25 -17.36 -11.02 -11.97
C GLU A 25 -16.40 -11.45 -13.09
N SER A 26 -15.19 -11.84 -12.71
CA SER A 26 -14.22 -12.38 -13.64
C SER A 26 -14.72 -13.78 -13.92
N THR A 27 -15.19 -14.03 -15.15
CA THR A 27 -15.61 -15.38 -15.52
C THR A 27 -14.39 -16.31 -15.43
N LEU A 28 -14.62 -17.61 -15.22
CA LEU A 28 -13.54 -18.58 -15.15
C LEU A 28 -12.71 -18.55 -16.45
N GLU A 29 -13.36 -18.33 -17.60
CA GLU A 29 -12.72 -18.17 -18.90
C GLU A 29 -11.86 -16.91 -18.98
N ALA A 30 -12.26 -15.80 -18.35
CA ALA A 30 -11.47 -14.57 -18.27
C ALA A 30 -10.19 -14.76 -17.44
N LEU A 31 -10.21 -15.71 -16.50
CA LEU A 31 -9.03 -16.18 -15.76
C LEU A 31 -8.22 -17.24 -16.53
N GLY A 32 -8.63 -17.58 -17.75
CA GLY A 32 -7.98 -18.60 -18.59
C GLY A 32 -8.30 -20.04 -18.21
N LEU A 33 -9.25 -20.25 -17.29
CA LEU A 33 -9.69 -21.58 -16.88
C LEU A 33 -10.59 -22.19 -17.94
N LYS A 34 -10.43 -23.50 -18.13
CA LYS A 34 -11.25 -24.31 -19.04
C LYS A 34 -12.02 -25.34 -18.24
N GLU A 35 -12.94 -26.02 -18.90
CA GLU A 35 -13.51 -27.25 -18.39
C GLU A 35 -12.36 -28.23 -18.05
N ASP A 36 -12.44 -28.86 -16.88
CA ASP A 36 -11.41 -29.74 -16.30
C ASP A 36 -10.08 -29.09 -15.86
N SER A 37 -9.96 -27.76 -15.80
CA SER A 37 -8.79 -27.11 -15.20
C SER A 37 -8.65 -27.44 -13.71
N GLU A 38 -7.50 -27.96 -13.29
CA GLU A 38 -7.17 -28.13 -11.87
C GLU A 38 -6.80 -26.79 -11.24
N VAL A 39 -7.61 -26.34 -10.29
CA VAL A 39 -7.35 -25.13 -9.52
C VAL A 39 -6.79 -25.51 -8.15
N MET A 40 -5.60 -25.02 -7.83
CA MET A 40 -5.01 -25.14 -6.50
C MET A 40 -5.18 -23.84 -5.73
N VAL A 41 -5.49 -23.99 -4.45
CA VAL A 41 -5.53 -22.89 -3.48
C VAL A 41 -4.29 -23.00 -2.59
N LEU A 42 -3.40 -22.02 -2.70
CA LEU A 42 -2.20 -21.95 -1.88
C LEU A 42 -2.43 -20.97 -0.73
N ARG A 43 -2.24 -21.44 0.50
CA ARG A 43 -2.18 -20.55 1.65
C ARG A 43 -0.83 -19.85 1.69
N SER A 44 -0.83 -18.53 1.56
CA SER A 44 0.36 -17.70 1.59
C SER A 44 0.48 -17.01 2.95
N SER A 45 1.71 -16.88 3.45
CA SER A 45 1.97 -16.06 4.63
C SER A 45 1.73 -14.59 4.33
N PRO A 46 1.23 -13.80 5.30
CA PRO A 46 1.11 -12.36 5.15
C PRO A 46 2.45 -11.75 4.75
N ARG A 47 2.43 -10.99 3.66
CA ARG A 47 3.60 -10.27 3.17
C ARG A 47 3.68 -8.91 3.86
N VAL A 48 4.75 -8.69 4.63
CA VAL A 48 4.94 -7.50 5.47
C VAL A 48 6.36 -6.96 5.36
N LEU A 49 6.50 -5.64 5.22
CA LEU A 49 7.73 -4.88 5.36
C LEU A 49 7.63 -4.05 6.64
N THR A 50 8.64 -4.10 7.49
CA THR A 50 8.64 -3.38 8.77
C THR A 50 9.73 -2.32 8.77
N ASN A 51 9.38 -1.11 9.21
CA ASN A 51 10.24 0.07 9.26
C ASN A 51 11.04 0.33 7.96
N PRO A 52 10.40 0.37 6.78
CA PRO A 52 11.11 0.53 5.51
C PRO A 52 11.82 1.88 5.37
N GLY A 53 11.44 2.89 6.15
CA GLY A 53 12.18 4.15 6.21
C GLY A 53 11.29 5.38 6.42
N VAL A 54 11.83 6.52 5.99
CA VAL A 54 11.25 7.84 6.23
C VAL A 54 11.10 8.59 4.91
N SER A 55 9.94 9.18 4.70
CA SER A 55 9.68 10.23 3.71
C SER A 55 9.81 11.56 4.46
N ALA A 56 10.86 12.34 4.18
CA ALA A 56 11.21 13.53 4.96
C ALA A 56 11.03 14.81 4.14
N TYR A 57 10.46 15.85 4.74
CA TYR A 57 10.48 17.22 4.20
C TYR A 57 11.65 18.02 4.80
N SER A 58 11.87 17.84 6.11
CA SER A 58 13.04 18.35 6.86
C SER A 58 13.35 17.41 8.03
N ALA A 59 14.30 17.78 8.88
CA ALA A 59 14.60 17.02 10.10
C ALA A 59 13.42 17.05 11.11
N GLU A 60 12.65 18.14 11.09
CA GLU A 60 11.53 18.43 11.97
C GLU A 60 10.19 17.96 11.39
N TYR A 61 10.12 17.81 10.06
CA TYR A 61 8.94 17.37 9.32
C TYR A 61 9.22 16.06 8.61
N CYS A 62 8.89 14.94 9.27
CA CYS A 62 9.17 13.61 8.75
C CYS A 62 7.99 12.66 8.91
N CYS A 63 7.75 11.86 7.88
CA CYS A 63 6.78 10.79 7.87
C CYS A 63 7.53 9.45 7.88
N THR A 64 7.49 8.76 9.02
CA THR A 64 8.03 7.41 9.14
C THR A 64 6.99 6.41 8.67
N VAL A 65 7.35 5.59 7.70
CA VAL A 65 6.58 4.40 7.36
C VAL A 65 6.95 3.31 8.35
N LEU A 66 5.96 2.89 9.14
CA LEU A 66 6.13 1.90 10.20
C LEU A 66 6.03 0.48 9.64
N GLN A 67 5.08 0.29 8.71
CA GLN A 67 4.81 -1.02 8.14
C GLN A 67 4.15 -0.88 6.77
N VAL A 68 4.46 -1.80 5.86
CA VAL A 68 3.72 -2.02 4.61
C VAL A 68 3.26 -3.47 4.61
N ARG A 69 1.97 -3.71 4.41
CA ARG A 69 1.42 -5.08 4.33
C ARG A 69 0.58 -5.25 3.08
N GLN A 70 0.59 -6.46 2.53
CA GLN A 70 -0.40 -6.84 1.53
C GLN A 70 -1.77 -6.96 2.20
N ALA A 71 -2.77 -6.26 1.67
CA ALA A 71 -4.15 -6.24 2.17
C ALA A 71 -5.15 -6.77 1.12
N GLY A 72 -4.68 -7.14 -0.06
CA GLY A 72 -5.46 -7.70 -1.16
C GLY A 72 -4.55 -8.09 -2.31
N TRP A 73 -5.15 -8.49 -3.43
CA TRP A 73 -4.39 -9.00 -4.58
C TRP A 73 -3.67 -7.88 -5.33
N LYS A 74 -4.22 -6.66 -5.33
CA LYS A 74 -3.59 -5.43 -5.83
C LYS A 74 -3.64 -4.31 -4.81
N THR A 75 -3.67 -4.69 -3.53
CA THR A 75 -3.92 -3.75 -2.44
C THR A 75 -2.84 -3.87 -1.39
N ILE A 76 -2.26 -2.73 -1.02
CA ILE A 76 -1.35 -2.63 0.12
C ILE A 76 -1.90 -1.65 1.14
N GLU A 77 -1.53 -1.87 2.39
CA GLU A 77 -1.73 -0.93 3.48
C GLU A 77 -0.38 -0.44 4.00
N ILE A 78 -0.26 0.88 4.16
CA ILE A 78 0.91 1.55 4.71
C ILE A 78 0.53 2.16 6.06
N ASP A 79 1.09 1.64 7.13
CA ASP A 79 1.01 2.26 8.45
C ASP A 79 2.10 3.34 8.56
N PHE A 80 1.72 4.54 8.95
CA PHE A 80 2.60 5.70 8.99
C PHE A 80 2.46 6.48 10.29
N SER A 81 3.52 7.20 10.66
CA SER A 81 3.53 8.21 11.71
C SER A 81 4.28 9.44 11.21
N VAL A 82 3.60 10.59 11.14
CA VAL A 82 4.18 11.86 10.70
C VAL A 82 4.23 12.86 11.83
N ARG A 83 5.36 13.56 11.97
CA ARG A 83 5.56 14.59 13.00
C ARG A 83 6.00 15.91 12.36
N GLY A 84 5.64 17.01 13.02
CA GLY A 84 6.05 18.37 12.70
C GLY A 84 6.17 19.17 13.99
N ASP A 85 7.09 20.13 14.05
CA ASP A 85 7.26 21.01 15.22
C ASP A 85 6.30 22.22 15.22
N GLY A 86 5.59 22.44 14.11
CA GLY A 86 4.63 23.53 13.93
C GLY A 86 5.22 24.78 13.27
N SER A 87 6.54 24.83 13.04
CA SER A 87 7.23 26.00 12.45
C SER A 87 6.81 26.33 11.01
N LEU A 88 6.32 25.33 10.27
CA LEU A 88 5.78 25.44 8.91
C LEU A 88 4.25 25.32 8.87
N GLY A 89 3.59 25.45 10.03
CA GLY A 89 2.16 25.28 10.18
C GLY A 89 1.72 23.80 10.22
N ARG A 90 0.46 23.57 9.85
CA ARG A 90 -0.21 22.27 9.97
C ARG A 90 0.46 21.19 9.09
N LEU A 91 0.52 19.97 9.62
CA LEU A 91 0.88 18.80 8.81
C LEU A 91 -0.09 18.61 7.63
N GLN A 92 0.49 18.26 6.48
CA GLN A 92 -0.26 17.94 5.26
C GLN A 92 -1.29 16.83 5.52
N ARG A 93 -2.27 16.71 4.61
CA ARG A 93 -3.32 15.68 4.74
C ARG A 93 -2.78 14.35 4.20
N PRO A 94 -2.81 13.27 5.00
CA PRO A 94 -2.40 11.93 4.52
C PRO A 94 -3.23 11.44 3.32
N SER A 95 -4.42 12.01 3.10
CA SER A 95 -5.26 11.72 1.94
C SER A 95 -4.54 12.00 0.61
N PHE A 96 -3.62 12.98 0.58
CA PHE A 96 -2.92 13.38 -0.63
C PHE A 96 -1.65 12.57 -0.94
N SER A 97 -1.19 11.72 -0.02
CA SER A 97 -0.02 10.87 -0.22
C SER A 97 -0.13 10.01 -1.48
N LYS A 98 1.01 9.78 -2.13
CA LYS A 98 1.08 9.17 -3.46
C LYS A 98 1.96 7.93 -3.46
N LEU A 99 1.62 6.99 -4.33
CA LEU A 99 2.49 5.90 -4.73
C LEU A 99 2.80 6.03 -6.23
N SER A 100 4.01 5.75 -6.64
CA SER A 100 4.40 5.76 -8.05
C SER A 100 5.36 4.62 -8.34
N TRP A 101 5.34 4.11 -9.57
CA TRP A 101 6.25 3.04 -9.95
C TRP A 101 7.66 3.58 -10.12
N LYS A 102 8.67 2.85 -9.64
CA LYS A 102 10.05 3.20 -9.94
C LYS A 102 10.30 3.05 -11.44
N GLY A 103 10.76 4.12 -12.09
CA GLY A 103 11.08 4.12 -13.53
C GLY A 103 9.89 4.39 -14.47
N SER A 104 8.68 4.61 -13.96
CA SER A 104 7.54 5.00 -14.79
C SER A 104 6.95 6.35 -14.34
N LYS A 105 6.41 7.12 -15.29
CA LYS A 105 5.62 8.34 -14.98
C LYS A 105 4.20 8.02 -14.50
N ARG A 106 3.82 6.73 -14.43
CA ARG A 106 2.50 6.31 -13.97
C ARG A 106 2.43 6.55 -12.47
N ILE A 107 1.73 7.59 -12.08
CA ILE A 107 1.32 7.81 -10.70
C ILE A 107 0.18 6.82 -10.43
N LEU A 108 0.30 6.03 -9.39
CA LEU A 108 -0.81 5.22 -8.90
C LEU A 108 -1.72 6.20 -8.16
N THR A 109 -2.65 6.81 -8.90
CA THR A 109 -3.62 7.72 -8.32
C THR A 109 -4.48 6.93 -7.36
N ARG A 110 -4.43 7.34 -6.10
CA ARG A 110 -5.13 6.70 -5.00
C ARG A 110 -6.64 6.63 -5.27
N LYS A 111 -7.20 5.42 -5.20
CA LYS A 111 -8.61 5.16 -4.83
C LYS A 111 -8.80 4.78 -3.35
N GLY A 112 -7.71 4.56 -2.61
CA GLY A 112 -7.83 3.96 -1.28
C GLY A 112 -8.22 4.92 -0.15
N THR A 113 -8.60 4.35 0.99
CA THR A 113 -9.13 5.07 2.16
C THR A 113 -8.02 5.45 3.15
N VAL A 114 -8.23 6.50 3.96
CA VAL A 114 -7.36 6.86 5.11
C VAL A 114 -8.09 6.45 6.38
N LYS A 115 -7.40 5.78 7.30
CA LYS A 115 -7.88 5.57 8.68
C LYS A 115 -6.87 6.15 9.65
N LEU A 116 -7.23 7.25 10.30
CA LEU A 116 -6.39 7.86 11.33
C LEU A 116 -6.67 7.25 12.71
N THR A 117 -5.60 7.03 13.45
CA THR A 117 -5.61 6.58 14.85
C THR A 117 -5.14 7.69 15.79
N VAL A 118 -4.29 8.59 15.29
CA VAL A 118 -3.88 9.82 15.97
C VAL A 118 -4.01 10.96 14.97
N ASP A 119 -4.66 12.06 15.38
CA ASP A 119 -4.74 13.31 14.62
C ASP A 119 -4.66 14.50 15.56
N ASN A 120 -3.43 14.76 16.05
CA ASN A 120 -3.12 15.93 16.85
C ASN A 120 -2.64 17.03 15.89
N ALA A 121 -3.60 17.71 15.26
CA ALA A 121 -3.34 18.84 14.39
C ALA A 121 -3.51 20.15 15.17
N GLU A 122 -2.42 20.63 15.76
CA GLU A 122 -2.38 21.95 16.39
C GLU A 122 -1.96 23.04 15.39
N ASP A 123 -2.52 24.24 15.55
CA ASP A 123 -2.05 25.43 14.86
C ASP A 123 -0.87 26.05 15.61
N GLY A 124 0.29 26.12 14.94
CA GLY A 124 1.47 26.79 15.49
C GLY A 124 2.17 26.04 16.63
N GLY A 125 1.89 24.74 16.80
CA GLY A 125 2.53 23.87 17.78
C GLY A 125 2.91 22.50 17.20
N PRO A 126 3.62 21.66 17.98
CA PRO A 126 3.98 20.32 17.57
C PRO A 126 2.74 19.52 17.17
N SER A 127 2.82 18.85 16.02
CA SER A 127 1.72 18.09 15.47
C SER A 127 2.14 16.66 15.14
N HIS A 128 1.20 15.75 15.29
CA HIS A 128 1.43 14.32 15.08
C HIS A 128 0.18 13.68 14.47
N LYS A 129 0.36 12.97 13.36
CA LYS A 129 -0.68 12.11 12.79
C LYS A 129 -0.14 10.69 12.64
N GLN A 130 -0.99 9.72 12.94
CA GLN A 130 -0.68 8.31 12.78
C GLN A 130 -1.91 7.58 12.24
N GLY A 131 -1.69 6.66 11.31
CA GLY A 131 -2.79 5.89 10.74
C GLY A 131 -2.34 4.93 9.65
N THR A 132 -3.32 4.46 8.90
CA THR A 132 -3.15 3.53 7.79
C THR A 132 -3.65 4.16 6.50
N LEU A 133 -2.85 4.03 5.45
CA LEU A 133 -3.20 4.36 4.07
C LEU A 133 -3.42 3.07 3.30
N THR A 134 -4.59 2.88 2.72
CA THR A 134 -4.82 1.80 1.75
C THR A 134 -4.53 2.34 0.35
N PHE A 135 -3.83 1.55 -0.47
CA PHE A 135 -3.61 1.81 -1.89
C PHE A 135 -4.07 0.59 -2.69
N GLU A 136 -4.79 0.84 -3.77
CA GLU A 136 -5.30 -0.17 -4.72
C GLU A 136 -4.55 -0.06 -6.05
N ASP A 137 -4.71 -1.07 -6.90
CA ASP A 137 -4.01 -1.21 -8.18
C ASP A 137 -2.47 -1.15 -8.04
N VAL A 138 -1.96 -1.62 -6.89
CA VAL A 138 -0.54 -1.66 -6.56
C VAL A 138 0.05 -3.02 -6.94
N PRO A 139 1.28 -3.09 -7.50
CA PRO A 139 1.96 -4.35 -7.72
C PRO A 139 2.15 -5.12 -6.41
N THR A 140 2.13 -6.45 -6.51
CA THR A 140 2.44 -7.33 -5.38
C THR A 140 3.94 -7.57 -5.17
N CYS A 141 4.78 -7.14 -6.12
CA CYS A 141 6.24 -7.24 -6.06
C CYS A 141 6.93 -6.06 -6.77
N GLY A 142 8.19 -5.82 -6.42
CA GLY A 142 9.04 -4.82 -7.07
C GLY A 142 9.03 -3.46 -6.36
N GLN A 143 9.66 -2.46 -6.99
CA GLN A 143 9.96 -1.19 -6.33
C GLN A 143 8.94 -0.09 -6.65
N VAL A 144 8.36 0.49 -5.59
CA VAL A 144 7.47 1.66 -5.66
C VAL A 144 8.06 2.81 -4.85
N ALA A 145 7.70 4.03 -5.21
CA ALA A 145 8.08 5.25 -4.52
C ALA A 145 6.85 5.84 -3.82
N PHE A 146 6.94 5.93 -2.49
CA PHE A 146 5.95 6.56 -1.63
C PHE A 146 6.34 8.01 -1.32
N GLU A 147 5.38 8.93 -1.42
CA GLU A 147 5.53 10.34 -1.05
C GLU A 147 4.40 10.73 -0.11
N TYR A 148 4.74 11.25 1.07
CA TYR A 148 3.72 11.70 2.02
C TYR A 148 3.14 13.05 1.63
N GLY A 149 1.81 13.17 1.74
CA GLY A 149 1.10 14.43 1.49
C GLY A 149 1.04 14.81 0.02
N GLU A 150 0.76 16.08 -0.23
CA GLU A 150 0.57 16.64 -1.56
C GLU A 150 1.88 16.83 -2.31
N SER A 151 2.91 17.35 -1.63
CA SER A 151 4.25 17.53 -2.21
C SER A 151 5.32 17.89 -1.17
N GLY A 152 6.57 17.83 -1.60
CA GLY A 152 7.74 18.40 -0.90
C GLY A 152 8.44 17.43 0.04
N TYR A 153 7.76 16.36 0.46
CA TYR A 153 8.41 15.26 1.14
C TYR A 153 9.22 14.43 0.15
N ASP A 154 10.37 13.92 0.60
CA ASP A 154 11.20 13.01 -0.16
C ASP A 154 10.48 11.71 -0.47
N LYS A 155 10.80 11.14 -1.63
CA LYS A 155 10.26 9.86 -2.06
C LYS A 155 10.98 8.71 -1.36
N LEU A 156 10.24 7.95 -0.56
CA LEU A 156 10.71 6.71 0.05
C LEU A 156 10.55 5.55 -0.93
N ILE A 157 11.65 4.89 -1.29
CA ILE A 157 11.61 3.68 -2.11
C ILE A 157 11.23 2.49 -1.22
N LEU A 158 10.15 1.81 -1.59
CA LEU A 158 9.66 0.60 -0.95
C LEU A 158 9.94 -0.58 -1.90
N ASP A 159 10.67 -1.57 -1.41
CA ASP A 159 10.91 -2.82 -2.13
C ASP A 159 9.82 -3.83 -1.75
N LEU A 160 8.75 -3.88 -2.54
CA LEU A 160 7.60 -4.73 -2.27
C LEU A 160 7.99 -6.18 -2.52
N PHE A 161 7.80 -6.97 -1.47
CA PHE A 161 7.76 -8.44 -1.40
C PHE A 161 8.31 -9.12 -2.67
N GLY A 162 9.61 -9.44 -2.65
CA GLY A 162 10.32 -9.98 -3.81
C GLY A 162 9.62 -11.15 -4.49
N GLU A 163 10.09 -11.46 -5.71
CA GLU A 163 9.69 -12.69 -6.39
C GLU A 163 10.10 -13.87 -5.52
N GLY A 164 9.10 -14.61 -5.04
CA GLY A 164 9.25 -15.83 -4.26
C GLY A 164 8.50 -16.93 -4.96
#